data_AF-A0A1X9YU08-F1
#
_entry.id   AF-A0A1X9YU08-F1
#
_cell.length_a   1.000
_cell.length_b   1.000
_cell.length_c   1.000
_cell.angle_alpha   90.00
_cell.angle_beta   90.00
_cell.angle_gamma   90.00
#
_symmetry.space_group_name_H-M   'P 1'
#
loop_
_entity.id
_entity.type
_entity.pdbx_description
1 polymer ?
#
loop_
_entity_poly.entity_id
_entity_poly.type
_entity_poly.pdbx_seq_one_letter_code
_entity_poly.pdbx_strand_id
1 'polypeptide(L)'
;MKKNFYWSALGCGLAAVVLMGCENTEEVTPGMMDQINDNVIDGNCYAINFEEYTADNPEALPFIDHVATPFGPVRVKNTHRSEGGVYSDVNVARVYDTVKPTGDDAHDLGRATKLGKILIANQFTQQEIANNPDGTYDPSGTGNGIRIAGPNDNAWGATIELDFREVEGAVTLQSIDVVDIDATPLENKSYVRLMLTGGGTVDFPLATNEEEGSVQTVDLKGTKNVEKLIVVLDGDANVGSGGIDNILFCTEAATPTPPATGGCTRTQGYWKTHADSNNQKKYDNTWDAYYSKPFFMSGYTYFSILPQSPKGSAYIVLAHQYVAATLNVAAGAGMSGEALEAYNKATELFNKYKPSQVTKHEKALREQFTSLATTLDKYNNGVIGPGHCD
;
A
#
# COMPACT_ATOMS: atom_id res chain seq x y z
N MET A 1 49.27 -64.57 21.40
CA MET A 1 48.30 -64.54 22.52
C MET A 1 47.11 -63.66 22.12
N LYS A 2 45.90 -64.21 22.27
CA LYS A 2 44.56 -63.58 22.47
C LYS A 2 44.12 -62.46 21.49
N LYS A 3 43.22 -62.78 20.54
CA LYS A 3 41.73 -62.66 20.56
C LYS A 3 41.27 -61.28 20.03
N ASN A 4 40.74 -61.23 18.80
CA ASN A 4 39.30 -61.17 18.43
C ASN A 4 38.59 -59.89 18.92
N PHE A 5 38.03 -59.08 18.02
CA PHE A 5 36.59 -59.11 17.71
C PHE A 5 36.22 -58.16 16.55
N TYR A 6 35.27 -58.62 15.74
CA TYR A 6 34.64 -57.97 14.58
C TYR A 6 33.47 -57.06 15.00
N TRP A 7 33.18 -56.02 14.20
CA TRP A 7 31.86 -55.68 13.62
C TRP A 7 32.05 -54.40 12.78
N SER A 8 32.00 -54.39 11.43
CA SER A 8 30.81 -54.43 10.55
C SER A 8 29.78 -53.34 10.92
N ALA A 9 29.29 -52.47 10.04
CA ALA A 9 29.21 -52.50 8.59
C ALA A 9 28.68 -51.13 8.07
N LEU A 10 28.80 -50.96 6.74
CA LEU A 10 28.00 -50.07 5.87
C LEU A 10 28.13 -48.54 6.11
N GLY A 11 28.24 -47.69 5.09
CA GLY A 11 27.87 -47.91 3.71
C GLY A 11 28.44 -46.84 2.79
N CYS A 12 28.36 -47.22 1.52
CA CYS A 12 28.76 -46.55 0.29
C CYS A 12 28.68 -45.03 0.30
N GLY A 13 29.72 -44.44 -0.28
CA GLY A 13 29.72 -43.06 -0.72
C GLY A 13 28.59 -42.77 -1.68
N LEU A 14 28.03 -41.57 -1.54
CA LEU A 14 27.23 -40.94 -2.56
C LEU A 14 27.87 -39.61 -2.95
N ALA A 15 27.96 -39.47 -4.27
CA ALA A 15 28.34 -38.36 -5.12
C ALA A 15 28.37 -36.96 -4.48
N ALA A 16 29.52 -36.30 -4.65
CA ALA A 16 29.60 -34.85 -4.67
C ALA A 16 28.79 -34.33 -5.87
N VAL A 17 27.69 -33.64 -5.58
CA VAL A 17 27.01 -32.77 -6.55
C VAL A 17 27.26 -31.34 -6.08
N VAL A 18 28.13 -30.65 -6.82
CA VAL A 18 28.30 -29.21 -6.78
C VAL A 18 27.04 -28.61 -7.41
N LEU A 19 26.20 -27.96 -6.61
CA LEU A 19 25.18 -27.05 -7.13
C LEU A 19 25.49 -25.65 -6.64
N MET A 20 25.71 -24.79 -7.63
CA MET A 20 25.88 -23.36 -7.55
C MET A 20 24.67 -22.71 -6.89
N GLY A 21 24.93 -21.63 -6.15
CA GLY A 21 23.94 -20.90 -5.37
C GLY A 21 22.76 -20.41 -6.19
N CYS A 22 21.57 -20.76 -5.72
CA CYS A 22 20.36 -19.99 -5.93
C CYS A 22 20.13 -19.15 -4.66
N GLU A 23 19.65 -17.94 -4.87
CA GLU A 23 19.28 -16.94 -3.88
C GLU A 23 18.49 -17.55 -2.72
N ASN A 24 18.89 -17.23 -1.49
CA ASN A 24 18.11 -17.57 -0.30
C ASN A 24 16.80 -16.78 -0.36
N THR A 25 15.70 -17.44 -0.71
CA THR A 25 14.38 -17.02 -0.24
C THR A 25 14.37 -17.23 1.27
N GLU A 26 14.36 -16.14 2.04
CA GLU A 26 14.17 -16.20 3.49
C GLU A 26 12.81 -16.86 3.78
N GLU A 27 12.85 -18.08 4.32
CA GLU A 27 11.66 -18.77 4.78
C GLU A 27 11.12 -18.03 6.02
N VAL A 28 9.88 -17.56 5.93
CA VAL A 28 9.16 -16.93 7.04
C VAL A 28 9.11 -17.93 8.20
N THR A 29 9.72 -17.56 9.33
CA THR A 29 9.78 -18.45 10.50
C THR A 29 8.38 -18.64 11.12
N PRO A 30 8.06 -19.82 11.67
CA PRO A 30 6.72 -20.12 12.19
C PRO A 30 6.20 -19.13 13.27
N GLY A 31 7.09 -18.44 13.99
CA GLY A 31 6.71 -17.44 14.99
C GLY A 31 6.13 -16.14 14.39
N MET A 32 6.57 -15.74 13.19
CA MET A 32 6.00 -14.57 12.49
C MET A 32 4.53 -14.80 12.14
N MET A 33 4.14 -16.03 11.77
CA MET A 33 2.79 -16.30 11.29
C MET A 33 1.73 -16.20 12.40
N ASP A 34 2.07 -16.58 13.63
CA ASP A 34 1.16 -16.46 14.78
C ASP A 34 0.95 -14.98 15.17
N GLN A 35 2.01 -14.16 15.16
CA GLN A 35 1.91 -12.72 15.46
C GLN A 35 1.21 -11.92 14.35
N ILE A 36 1.37 -12.34 13.09
CA ILE A 36 0.59 -11.80 11.97
C ILE A 36 -0.92 -11.96 12.22
N ASN A 37 -1.37 -13.04 12.86
CA ASN A 37 -2.80 -13.22 13.13
C ASN A 37 -3.31 -12.31 14.26
N ASP A 38 -2.48 -11.98 15.25
CA ASP A 38 -2.87 -11.13 16.39
C ASP A 38 -3.11 -9.67 15.99
N ASN A 39 -2.49 -9.23 14.89
CA ASN A 39 -2.61 -7.88 14.34
C ASN A 39 -3.80 -7.70 13.38
N VAL A 40 -4.56 -8.76 13.09
CA VAL A 40 -5.78 -8.72 12.28
C VAL A 40 -6.95 -8.24 13.14
N ILE A 41 -7.55 -7.10 12.78
CA ILE A 41 -8.63 -6.48 13.55
C ILE A 41 -10.02 -6.89 13.02
N ASP A 42 -10.15 -6.94 11.69
CA ASP A 42 -11.29 -7.49 10.94
C ASP A 42 -10.70 -8.29 9.77
N GLY A 43 -11.44 -9.20 9.14
CA GLY A 43 -10.92 -10.11 8.11
C GLY A 43 -10.27 -9.45 6.89
N ASN A 44 -10.36 -8.12 6.78
CA ASN A 44 -9.72 -7.30 5.75
C ASN A 44 -8.93 -6.10 6.30
N CYS A 45 -8.68 -6.01 7.60
CA CYS A 45 -7.93 -4.91 8.23
C CYS A 45 -6.78 -5.42 9.09
N TYR A 46 -5.65 -4.72 9.05
CA TYR A 46 -4.40 -5.09 9.70
C TYR A 46 -3.70 -3.87 10.29
N ALA A 47 -3.08 -4.04 11.46
CA ALA A 47 -2.24 -3.04 12.09
C ALA A 47 -0.76 -3.44 12.02
N ILE A 48 0.08 -2.58 11.45
CA ILE A 48 1.54 -2.72 11.55
C ILE A 48 1.96 -2.08 12.88
N ASN A 49 2.57 -2.88 13.77
CA ASN A 49 2.99 -2.44 15.10
C ASN A 49 4.40 -2.89 15.53
N PHE A 50 5.17 -3.52 14.62
CA PHE A 50 6.58 -3.90 14.80
C PHE A 50 6.90 -4.82 16.00
N GLU A 51 5.89 -5.35 16.69
CA GLU A 51 6.07 -6.20 17.87
C GLU A 51 6.64 -7.59 17.56
N GLU A 52 6.61 -7.99 16.29
CA GLU A 52 7.19 -9.23 15.80
C GLU A 52 8.72 -9.24 15.88
N TYR A 53 9.36 -8.07 15.88
CA TYR A 53 10.81 -7.96 15.92
C TYR A 53 11.32 -8.14 17.35
N THR A 54 12.27 -9.06 17.53
CA THR A 54 12.83 -9.37 18.86
C THR A 54 14.35 -9.42 18.81
N ALA A 55 14.97 -8.97 19.89
CA ALA A 55 16.40 -9.07 20.11
C ALA A 55 16.71 -9.13 21.62
N ASP A 56 17.73 -9.89 22.01
CA ASP A 56 18.19 -9.94 23.41
C ASP A 56 18.78 -8.59 23.85
N ASN A 57 19.48 -7.93 22.92
CA ASN A 57 19.97 -6.57 23.06
C ASN A 57 19.08 -5.64 22.20
N PRO A 58 18.42 -4.63 22.78
CA PRO A 58 17.61 -3.67 22.02
C PRO A 58 18.38 -2.95 20.90
N GLU A 59 19.69 -2.71 21.07
CA GLU A 59 20.52 -2.13 20.00
C GLU A 59 20.68 -3.08 18.79
N ALA A 60 20.41 -4.37 18.95
CA ALA A 60 20.46 -5.35 17.87
C ALA A 60 19.13 -5.51 17.13
N LEU A 61 18.11 -4.70 17.44
CA LEU A 61 16.89 -4.65 16.65
C LEU A 61 17.20 -4.24 15.20
N PRO A 62 16.47 -4.82 14.23
CA PRO A 62 16.91 -4.81 12.84
C PRO A 62 16.72 -3.47 12.16
N PHE A 63 17.56 -3.24 11.14
CA PHE A 63 17.22 -2.40 10.02
C PHE A 63 16.29 -3.17 9.09
N ILE A 64 15.23 -2.54 8.61
CA ILE A 64 14.19 -3.20 7.80
C ILE A 64 13.97 -2.48 6.47
N ASP A 65 13.62 -3.22 5.43
CA ASP A 65 13.24 -2.69 4.12
C ASP A 65 11.82 -3.12 3.70
N HIS A 66 11.16 -3.91 4.54
CA HIS A 66 9.76 -4.30 4.40
C HIS A 66 9.17 -4.80 5.73
N VAL A 67 7.85 -4.82 5.78
CA VAL A 67 7.05 -5.53 6.79
C VAL A 67 6.16 -6.54 6.08
N ALA A 68 6.08 -7.76 6.62
CA ALA A 68 5.18 -8.79 6.10
C ALA A 68 3.77 -8.60 6.66
N THR A 69 2.75 -8.63 5.79
CA THR A 69 1.33 -8.56 6.21
C THR A 69 0.54 -9.73 5.62
N PRO A 70 -0.65 -10.06 6.14
CA PRO A 70 -1.53 -11.09 5.55
C PRO A 70 -1.91 -10.82 4.10
N PHE A 71 -1.77 -9.57 3.65
CA PHE A 71 -2.17 -9.11 2.33
C PHE A 71 -0.97 -8.90 1.41
N GLY A 72 0.24 -9.34 1.77
CA GLY A 72 1.46 -9.07 1.01
C GLY A 72 2.41 -8.09 1.71
N PRO A 73 3.62 -7.91 1.20
CA PRO A 73 4.63 -7.08 1.84
C PRO A 73 4.33 -5.58 1.66
N VAL A 74 4.66 -4.80 2.68
CA VAL A 74 4.72 -3.33 2.62
C VAL A 74 6.20 -2.95 2.61
N ARG A 75 6.70 -2.31 1.55
CA ARG A 75 8.11 -1.88 1.51
C ARG A 75 8.30 -0.69 2.43
N VAL A 76 9.46 -0.62 3.09
CA VAL A 76 9.82 0.43 4.02
C VAL A 76 11.07 1.14 3.50
N LYS A 77 11.03 2.47 3.44
CA LYS A 77 12.20 3.30 3.15
C LYS A 77 12.19 4.53 4.04
N ASN A 78 13.14 4.60 4.97
CA ASN A 78 13.35 5.80 5.75
C ASN A 78 14.62 6.50 5.28
N THR A 79 14.59 7.82 5.21
CA THR A 79 15.74 8.63 4.81
C THR A 79 15.94 9.77 5.78
N HIS A 80 17.18 10.01 6.19
CA HIS A 80 17.53 11.20 6.95
C HIS A 80 17.85 12.38 6.04
N ARG A 81 17.71 13.59 6.57
CA ARG A 81 18.13 14.84 5.95
C ARG A 81 19.55 15.18 6.43
N SER A 82 20.37 15.71 5.55
CA SER A 82 21.67 16.27 5.95
C SER A 82 21.50 17.71 6.45
N GLU A 83 22.51 18.26 7.13
CA GLU A 83 22.57 19.70 7.49
C GLU A 83 22.32 20.62 6.28
N GLY A 84 22.72 20.19 5.07
CA GLY A 84 22.47 20.91 3.82
C GLY A 84 21.03 20.83 3.28
N GLY A 85 20.11 20.17 4.01
CA GLY A 85 18.72 19.96 3.60
C GLY A 85 18.52 18.87 2.53
N VAL A 86 19.54 18.07 2.24
CA VAL A 86 19.47 17.01 1.23
C VAL A 86 19.12 15.68 1.90
N TYR A 87 18.06 15.02 1.43
CA TYR A 87 17.67 13.69 1.88
C TYR A 87 18.56 12.61 1.25
N SER A 88 18.98 11.64 2.07
CA SER A 88 19.78 10.49 1.63
C SER A 88 18.95 9.53 0.78
N ASP A 89 19.59 8.80 -0.14
CA ASP A 89 18.96 7.69 -0.86
C ASP A 89 19.09 6.35 -0.11
N VAL A 90 19.90 6.30 0.95
CA VAL A 90 20.15 5.10 1.74
C VAL A 90 19.00 4.88 2.72
N ASN A 91 18.47 3.66 2.76
CA ASN A 91 17.45 3.29 3.74
C ASN A 91 18.07 3.19 5.14
N VAL A 92 17.53 3.94 6.09
CA VAL A 92 17.93 3.93 7.50
C VAL A 92 16.78 3.53 8.43
N ALA A 93 15.77 2.84 7.89
CA ALA A 93 14.65 2.35 8.67
C ALA A 93 15.11 1.32 9.71
N ARG A 94 14.85 1.60 10.98
CA ARG A 94 15.26 0.74 12.11
C ARG A 94 14.13 0.62 13.12
N VAL A 95 13.97 -0.58 13.69
CA VAL A 95 13.05 -0.81 14.79
C VAL A 95 13.69 -0.36 16.11
N TYR A 96 12.92 0.37 16.91
CA TYR A 96 13.33 0.90 18.20
C TYR A 96 12.43 0.38 19.33
N ASP A 97 13.02 -0.03 20.46
CA ASP A 97 12.29 -0.52 21.64
C ASP A 97 12.10 0.62 22.65
N THR A 98 10.88 1.15 22.75
CA THR A 98 10.53 2.22 23.70
C THR A 98 10.41 1.72 25.13
N VAL A 99 10.31 0.41 25.37
CA VAL A 99 10.22 -0.21 26.70
C VAL A 99 11.61 -0.48 27.28
N LYS A 100 12.59 -0.76 26.42
CA LYS A 100 14.01 -0.91 26.77
C LYS A 100 14.87 0.07 25.96
N PRO A 101 14.68 1.38 26.16
CA PRO A 101 15.34 2.37 25.35
C PRO A 101 16.87 2.32 25.52
N THR A 102 17.58 2.58 24.44
CA THR A 102 19.05 2.64 24.36
C THR A 102 19.45 3.81 23.47
N GLY A 103 20.73 4.16 23.43
CA GLY A 103 21.19 5.32 22.67
C GLY A 103 20.88 6.65 23.37
N ASP A 104 20.93 7.74 22.62
CA ASP A 104 20.45 9.05 23.08
C ASP A 104 18.94 9.12 23.14
N ASP A 105 18.21 8.29 22.38
CA ASP A 105 16.75 8.33 22.30
C ASP A 105 16.01 7.80 23.57
N ALA A 106 16.72 7.63 24.69
CA ALA A 106 16.12 7.15 25.93
C ALA A 106 15.32 8.21 26.69
N HIS A 107 15.55 9.48 26.38
CA HIS A 107 14.90 10.61 27.05
C HIS A 107 13.66 11.14 26.31
N ASP A 108 13.58 10.89 25.00
CA ASP A 108 12.58 11.33 24.02
C ASP A 108 11.61 10.17 23.65
N LEU A 109 11.82 9.44 22.56
CA LEU A 109 11.11 8.25 22.11
C LEU A 109 10.97 7.18 23.21
N GLY A 110 11.97 7.04 24.08
CA GLY A 110 11.93 6.14 25.24
C GLY A 110 10.80 6.44 26.24
N ARG A 111 10.10 7.57 26.12
CA ARG A 111 8.91 7.91 26.93
C ARG A 111 7.64 7.28 26.39
N ALA A 112 7.58 6.93 25.11
CA ALA A 112 6.44 6.31 24.44
C ALA A 112 6.29 4.80 24.78
N THR A 113 6.62 4.41 26.01
CA THR A 113 6.64 3.02 26.54
C THR A 113 5.37 2.20 26.30
N LYS A 114 4.23 2.85 26.05
CA LYS A 114 2.96 2.17 25.75
C LYS A 114 2.91 1.56 24.36
N LEU A 115 3.75 2.04 23.44
CA LEU A 115 3.81 1.56 22.06
C LEU A 115 4.64 0.28 21.92
N GLY A 116 5.62 0.03 22.79
CA GLY A 116 6.47 -1.15 22.68
C GLY A 116 7.60 -0.93 21.68
N LYS A 117 7.41 -1.31 20.42
CA LYS A 117 8.36 -1.13 19.32
C LYS A 117 7.81 -0.20 18.27
N ILE A 118 8.66 0.72 17.82
CA ILE A 118 8.31 1.72 16.82
C ILE A 118 9.32 1.70 15.68
N LEU A 119 8.95 2.29 14.54
CA LEU A 119 9.85 2.49 13.41
C LEU A 119 10.40 3.92 13.43
N ILE A 120 11.73 4.04 13.35
CA ILE A 120 12.44 5.33 13.31
C ILE A 120 13.28 5.47 12.04
N ALA A 121 13.64 6.70 11.70
CA ALA A 121 14.67 6.99 10.71
C ALA A 121 16.03 7.16 11.41
N ASN A 122 16.82 6.08 11.44
CA ASN A 122 18.07 6.09 12.20
C ASN A 122 19.11 7.04 11.58
N GLN A 123 19.83 7.78 12.42
CA GLN A 123 20.86 8.72 12.00
C GLN A 123 21.99 8.02 11.23
N PHE A 124 22.43 6.86 11.71
CA PHE A 124 23.51 6.08 11.10
C PHE A 124 22.97 4.93 10.27
N THR A 125 23.62 4.69 9.14
CA THR A 125 23.33 3.51 8.30
C THR A 125 23.83 2.24 8.96
N GLN A 126 23.23 1.10 8.61
CA GLN A 126 23.71 -0.22 9.05
C GLN A 126 25.19 -0.43 8.70
N GLN A 127 25.64 0.05 7.54
CA GLN A 127 27.03 -0.08 7.10
C GLN A 127 27.99 0.78 7.92
N GLU A 128 27.61 2.00 8.31
CA GLU A 128 28.42 2.85 9.18
C GLU A 128 28.60 2.24 10.57
N ILE A 129 27.53 1.70 11.14
CA ILE A 129 27.57 0.97 12.42
C ILE A 129 28.48 -0.25 12.30
N ALA A 130 28.33 -1.05 11.23
CA ALA A 130 29.16 -2.23 11.02
C ALA A 130 30.66 -1.89 10.86
N ASN A 131 30.97 -0.74 10.26
CA ASN A 131 32.34 -0.28 10.08
C ASN A 131 32.98 0.23 11.38
N ASN A 132 32.18 0.71 12.34
CA ASN A 132 32.68 1.30 13.59
C ASN A 132 31.71 1.06 14.79
N PRO A 133 31.52 -0.18 15.23
CA PRO A 133 30.48 -0.53 16.21
C PRO A 133 30.69 0.10 17.60
N ASP A 134 31.93 0.49 17.92
CA ASP A 134 32.29 1.18 19.17
C ASP A 134 32.48 2.69 18.98
N GLY A 135 32.12 3.21 17.80
CA GLY A 135 32.25 4.61 17.45
C GLY A 135 31.39 5.52 18.30
N THR A 136 31.87 6.75 18.50
CA THR A 136 31.13 7.82 19.16
C THR A 136 30.98 9.04 18.27
N TYR A 137 29.82 9.68 18.30
CA TYR A 137 29.47 10.91 17.61
C TYR A 137 29.14 12.00 18.63
N ASP A 138 29.73 13.18 18.51
CA ASP A 138 29.45 14.33 19.40
C ASP A 138 29.11 15.56 18.56
N PRO A 139 27.82 15.75 18.22
CA PRO A 139 27.38 16.90 17.43
C PRO A 139 27.57 18.23 18.17
N SER A 140 27.61 18.18 19.50
CA SER A 140 27.67 19.35 20.37
C SER A 140 29.10 19.84 20.64
N GLY A 141 30.10 19.00 20.38
CA GLY A 141 31.50 19.25 20.73
C GLY A 141 31.74 19.38 22.24
N THR A 142 30.82 18.89 23.07
CA THR A 142 30.88 19.01 24.54
C THR A 142 31.74 17.93 25.21
N GLY A 143 32.20 16.94 24.45
CA GLY A 143 32.92 15.76 24.94
C GLY A 143 31.99 14.61 25.37
N ASN A 144 30.68 14.77 25.24
CA ASN A 144 29.68 13.74 25.54
C ASN A 144 29.32 12.98 24.26
N GLY A 145 30.16 12.02 23.88
CA GLY A 145 29.93 11.21 22.69
C GLY A 145 28.74 10.27 22.82
N ILE A 146 27.86 10.30 21.83
CA ILE A 146 26.75 9.36 21.60
C ILE A 146 27.30 8.15 20.86
N ARG A 147 26.97 6.92 21.29
CA ARG A 147 27.42 5.71 20.61
C ARG A 147 26.67 5.53 19.29
N ILE A 148 27.39 5.37 18.18
CA ILE A 148 26.77 5.26 16.85
C ILE A 148 25.94 3.98 16.66
N ALA A 149 26.27 2.92 17.42
CA ALA A 149 25.53 1.66 17.38
C ALA A 149 24.18 1.74 18.10
N GLY A 150 24.01 2.72 19.00
CA GLY A 150 22.72 3.02 19.60
C GLY A 150 21.73 3.50 18.54
N PRO A 151 20.44 3.18 18.67
CA PRO A 151 19.39 3.92 17.97
C PRO A 151 19.52 5.42 18.23
N ASN A 152 19.31 6.20 17.18
CA ASN A 152 19.34 7.66 17.19
C ASN A 152 18.45 8.14 16.05
N ASP A 153 17.42 8.93 16.31
CA ASP A 153 16.49 9.45 15.30
C ASP A 153 16.71 10.94 14.96
N ASN A 154 17.70 11.57 15.59
CA ASN A 154 18.03 12.99 15.46
C ASN A 154 18.79 13.29 14.16
N ALA A 155 18.05 13.22 13.06
CA ALA A 155 18.62 13.16 11.73
C ALA A 155 18.52 14.45 10.92
N TRP A 156 18.54 15.61 11.58
CA TRP A 156 18.22 16.91 10.97
C TRP A 156 16.88 16.93 10.24
N GLY A 157 15.97 15.99 10.52
CA GLY A 157 14.74 15.76 9.78
C GLY A 157 14.78 14.45 9.00
N ALA A 158 13.62 13.86 8.74
CA ALA A 158 13.54 12.56 8.11
C ALA A 158 12.27 12.38 7.29
N THR A 159 12.30 11.40 6.39
CA THR A 159 11.09 10.80 5.85
C THR A 159 11.00 9.34 6.25
N ILE A 160 9.79 8.89 6.55
CA ILE A 160 9.46 7.49 6.84
C ILE A 160 8.39 7.07 5.83
N GLU A 161 8.77 6.24 4.85
CA GLU A 161 7.90 5.79 3.76
C GLU A 161 7.48 4.33 3.94
N LEU A 162 6.17 4.08 3.89
CA LEU A 162 5.58 2.76 3.68
C LEU A 162 4.93 2.71 2.31
N ASP A 163 5.33 1.74 1.49
CA ASP A 163 4.84 1.53 0.13
C ASP A 163 4.01 0.25 0.06
N PHE A 164 2.73 0.45 -0.21
CA PHE A 164 1.69 -0.56 -0.19
C PHE A 164 1.42 -1.17 -1.58
N ARG A 165 2.23 -0.85 -2.60
CA ARG A 165 1.96 -1.31 -3.99
C ARG A 165 2.11 -2.83 -4.18
N GLU A 166 2.76 -3.53 -3.25
CA GLU A 166 2.86 -4.99 -3.22
C GLU A 166 1.75 -5.65 -2.35
N VAL A 167 0.89 -4.84 -1.72
CA VAL A 167 -0.29 -5.33 -0.98
C VAL A 167 -1.42 -5.70 -1.97
N GLU A 168 -2.06 -6.83 -1.72
CA GLU A 168 -3.19 -7.34 -2.47
C GLU A 168 -4.45 -6.50 -2.22
N GLY A 169 -5.04 -6.00 -3.31
CA GLY A 169 -6.27 -5.21 -3.28
C GLY A 169 -6.03 -3.71 -3.10
N ALA A 170 -7.12 -2.96 -3.05
CA ALA A 170 -7.04 -1.51 -2.84
C ALA A 170 -6.83 -1.22 -1.34
N VAL A 171 -5.81 -0.43 -1.02
CA VAL A 171 -5.48 -0.07 0.37
C VAL A 171 -6.25 1.17 0.80
N THR A 172 -6.84 1.08 1.99
CA THR A 172 -7.49 2.18 2.71
C THR A 172 -6.79 2.39 4.05
N LEU A 173 -6.23 3.58 4.28
CA LEU A 173 -5.59 3.91 5.55
C LEU A 173 -6.55 4.59 6.51
N GLN A 174 -6.57 4.11 7.75
CA GLN A 174 -7.46 4.58 8.81
C GLN A 174 -6.74 5.51 9.78
N SER A 175 -5.59 5.07 10.30
CA SER A 175 -4.84 5.82 11.30
C SER A 175 -3.37 5.40 11.34
N ILE A 176 -2.58 6.24 12.01
CA ILE A 176 -1.17 6.00 12.34
C ILE A 176 -0.87 6.71 13.66
N ASP A 177 -0.07 6.09 14.52
CA ASP A 177 0.53 6.79 15.66
C ASP A 177 1.86 7.40 15.23
N VAL A 178 2.03 8.69 15.51
CA VAL A 178 3.28 9.42 15.29
C VAL A 178 3.78 9.92 16.64
N VAL A 179 5.08 9.77 16.87
CA VAL A 179 5.73 10.00 18.15
C VAL A 179 6.69 11.16 18.04
N ASP A 180 6.71 11.99 19.07
CA ASP A 180 7.76 12.97 19.36
C ASP A 180 7.92 14.09 18.33
N ILE A 181 6.83 14.84 18.12
CA ILE A 181 6.87 16.08 17.33
C ILE A 181 6.98 17.27 18.28
N ASP A 182 8.16 17.88 18.36
CA ASP A 182 8.46 18.86 19.40
C ASP A 182 7.79 20.22 19.20
N ALA A 183 7.31 20.81 20.29
CA ALA A 183 6.83 22.19 20.36
C ALA A 183 7.97 23.20 20.37
N THR A 184 8.71 23.23 19.25
CA THR A 184 9.68 24.27 18.94
C THR A 184 9.24 25.08 17.73
N PRO A 185 9.50 26.40 17.69
CA PRO A 185 9.24 27.22 16.49
C PRO A 185 9.95 26.71 15.24
N LEU A 186 10.94 25.84 15.41
CA LEU A 186 11.73 25.23 14.35
C LEU A 186 11.07 23.99 13.75
N GLU A 187 10.30 23.21 14.50
CA GLU A 187 9.73 21.93 14.10
C GLU A 187 8.22 22.06 13.85
N ASN A 188 7.89 22.86 12.85
CA ASN A 188 6.49 23.20 12.52
C ASN A 188 6.11 22.83 11.09
N LYS A 189 6.87 21.93 10.46
CA LYS A 189 6.69 21.52 9.06
C LYS A 189 6.40 20.03 8.90
N SER A 190 6.22 19.30 10.00
CA SER A 190 5.95 17.86 9.98
C SER A 190 4.50 17.54 9.57
N TYR A 191 4.33 16.53 8.72
CA TYR A 191 3.03 16.07 8.23
C TYR A 191 3.05 14.59 7.82
N VAL A 192 1.88 13.96 7.78
CA VAL A 192 1.67 12.68 7.08
C VAL A 192 1.13 12.97 5.69
N ARG A 193 1.74 12.42 4.64
CA ARG A 193 1.27 12.48 3.25
C ARG A 193 0.90 11.11 2.76
N LEU A 194 -0.28 11.02 2.17
CA LEU A 194 -0.72 9.84 1.44
C LEU A 194 -0.59 10.10 -0.05
N MET A 195 0.12 9.22 -0.76
CA MET A 195 0.12 9.19 -2.22
C MET A 195 -0.93 8.21 -2.69
N LEU A 196 -1.85 8.69 -3.53
CA LEU A 196 -2.96 7.92 -4.07
C LEU A 196 -2.61 7.36 -5.44
N THR A 197 -3.26 6.26 -5.82
CA THR A 197 -3.28 5.78 -7.20
C THR A 197 -3.67 6.92 -8.15
N GLY A 198 -2.95 7.04 -9.26
CA GLY A 198 -3.12 8.15 -10.21
C GLY A 198 -2.38 9.44 -9.85
N GLY A 199 -1.59 9.45 -8.77
CA GLY A 199 -0.66 10.53 -8.44
C GLY A 199 -1.25 11.67 -7.59
N GLY A 200 -2.46 11.51 -7.06
CA GLY A 200 -3.03 12.47 -6.10
C GLY A 200 -2.33 12.39 -4.74
N THR A 201 -2.36 13.48 -3.97
CA THR A 201 -1.83 13.50 -2.60
C THR A 201 -2.83 14.06 -1.60
N VAL A 202 -2.79 13.56 -0.37
CA VAL A 202 -3.54 14.09 0.77
C VAL A 202 -2.59 14.27 1.94
N ASP A 203 -2.52 15.47 2.50
CA ASP A 203 -1.62 15.81 3.59
C ASP A 203 -2.41 16.04 4.90
N PHE A 204 -1.86 15.51 6.00
CA PHE A 204 -2.38 15.62 7.36
C PHE A 204 -1.31 16.29 8.22
N PRO A 205 -1.47 17.58 8.58
CA PRO A 205 -0.51 18.27 9.45
C PRO A 205 -0.39 17.58 10.81
N LEU A 206 0.83 17.51 11.34
CA LEU A 206 1.08 17.00 12.70
C LEU A 206 1.05 18.16 13.69
N ALA A 207 0.48 17.94 14.88
CA ALA A 207 0.56 18.91 15.96
C ALA A 207 1.87 18.71 16.74
N THR A 208 2.41 19.82 17.23
CA THR A 208 3.61 19.85 18.07
C THR A 208 3.24 19.74 19.55
N ASN A 209 4.10 19.13 20.35
CA ASN A 209 3.86 18.89 21.79
C ASN A 209 5.06 19.30 22.64
N GLU A 210 4.80 19.83 23.84
CA GLU A 210 5.87 20.20 24.79
C GLU A 210 6.44 19.01 25.57
N GLU A 211 5.76 17.85 25.53
CA GLU A 211 6.14 16.65 26.25
C GLU A 211 6.90 15.68 25.35
N GLU A 212 8.13 15.36 25.76
CA GLU A 212 9.02 14.35 25.16
C GLU A 212 8.33 12.99 25.02
N GLY A 213 8.46 12.37 23.85
CA GLY A 213 7.84 11.10 23.48
C GLY A 213 6.31 11.13 23.49
N SER A 214 5.71 12.31 23.32
CA SER A 214 4.28 12.45 23.09
C SER A 214 3.82 11.62 21.89
N VAL A 215 2.66 10.99 22.02
CA VAL A 215 2.07 10.16 20.96
C VAL A 215 0.82 10.85 20.44
N GLN A 216 0.76 11.05 19.12
CA GLN A 216 -0.41 11.54 18.42
C GLN A 216 -0.94 10.49 17.45
N THR A 217 -2.16 10.01 17.69
CA THR A 217 -2.91 9.23 16.70
C THR A 217 -3.48 10.16 15.64
N VAL A 218 -3.00 10.01 14.41
CA VAL A 218 -3.49 10.75 13.23
C VAL A 218 -4.65 9.99 12.61
N ASP A 219 -5.82 10.63 12.55
CA ASP A 219 -6.98 10.12 11.81
C ASP A 219 -6.83 10.41 10.31
N LEU A 220 -6.52 9.38 9.54
CA LEU A 220 -6.30 9.41 8.09
C LEU A 220 -7.61 9.34 7.29
N LYS A 221 -8.77 9.46 7.97
CA LYS A 221 -10.11 9.64 7.38
C LYS A 221 -10.57 8.50 6.47
N GLY A 222 -10.01 7.30 6.64
CA GLY A 222 -10.32 6.16 5.78
C GLY A 222 -9.96 6.46 4.32
N THR A 223 -8.80 7.08 4.08
CA THR A 223 -8.37 7.48 2.75
C THR A 223 -8.10 6.24 1.88
N LYS A 224 -8.81 6.13 0.76
CA LYS A 224 -8.79 4.98 -0.15
C LYS A 224 -7.75 5.11 -1.26
N ASN A 225 -7.40 3.96 -1.87
CA ASN A 225 -6.48 3.84 -3.00
C ASN A 225 -5.10 4.43 -2.71
N VAL A 226 -4.58 4.16 -1.51
CA VAL A 226 -3.27 4.63 -1.08
C VAL A 226 -2.19 3.71 -1.65
N GLU A 227 -1.24 4.26 -2.38
CA GLU A 227 -0.03 3.55 -2.81
C GLU A 227 1.10 3.72 -1.80
N LYS A 228 1.21 4.91 -1.17
CA LYS A 228 2.25 5.18 -0.19
C LYS A 228 1.74 6.02 0.98
N LEU A 229 2.24 5.72 2.18
CA LEU A 229 2.23 6.61 3.33
C LEU A 229 3.64 7.17 3.51
N ILE A 230 3.76 8.49 3.67
CA ILE A 230 5.03 9.16 3.92
C ILE A 230 4.82 10.05 5.14
N VAL A 231 5.51 9.77 6.25
CA VAL A 231 5.66 10.74 7.33
C VAL A 231 6.87 11.59 7.03
N VAL A 232 6.68 12.91 7.07
CA VAL A 232 7.73 13.91 6.90
C VAL A 232 7.93 14.56 8.26
N LEU A 233 9.12 14.36 8.82
CA LEU A 233 9.60 14.97 10.05
C LEU A 233 10.53 16.12 9.62
N ASP A 234 10.04 17.36 9.73
CA ASP A 234 10.69 18.50 9.09
C ASP A 234 10.59 19.79 9.89
N GLY A 235 11.57 20.65 9.66
CA GLY A 235 11.72 21.92 10.34
C GLY A 235 12.96 22.70 9.92
N ASP A 236 13.23 23.78 10.64
CA ASP A 236 14.38 24.65 10.44
C ASP A 236 15.52 24.27 11.39
N ALA A 237 16.66 23.83 10.85
CA ALA A 237 17.85 23.32 11.58
C ALA A 237 17.74 21.86 12.06
N ASN A 238 18.48 21.51 13.12
CA ASN A 238 18.60 20.15 13.63
C ASN A 238 17.36 19.77 14.46
N VAL A 239 16.25 19.53 13.76
CA VAL A 239 14.92 19.16 14.28
C VAL A 239 14.26 18.15 13.34
N GLY A 240 13.16 17.53 13.78
CA GLY A 240 12.47 16.49 13.01
C GLY A 240 12.96 15.08 13.34
N SER A 241 13.15 14.82 14.63
CA SER A 241 13.14 13.48 15.23
C SER A 241 11.71 12.93 15.24
N GLY A 242 11.57 11.65 15.57
CA GLY A 242 10.29 10.99 15.72
C GLY A 242 10.28 9.55 15.24
N GLY A 243 9.18 8.89 15.57
CA GLY A 243 8.91 7.52 15.14
C GLY A 243 7.43 7.32 14.82
N ILE A 244 7.13 6.15 14.25
CA ILE A 244 5.76 5.75 13.93
C ILE A 244 5.42 4.36 14.42
N ASP A 245 4.14 4.15 14.69
CA ASP A 245 3.59 2.87 15.12
C ASP A 245 2.10 2.74 14.76
N ASN A 246 1.52 1.57 15.00
CA ASN A 246 0.09 1.27 14.90
C ASN A 246 -0.56 1.78 13.60
N ILE A 247 0.08 1.47 12.46
CA ILE A 247 -0.43 1.84 11.14
C ILE A 247 -1.60 0.93 10.79
N LEU A 248 -2.82 1.47 10.90
CA LEU A 248 -4.05 0.73 10.62
C LEU A 248 -4.46 0.92 9.16
N PHE A 249 -4.48 -0.19 8.42
CA PHE A 249 -4.98 -0.23 7.06
C PHE A 249 -5.98 -1.35 6.84
N CYS A 250 -6.82 -1.18 5.84
CA CYS A 250 -7.70 -2.23 5.34
C CYS A 250 -7.47 -2.44 3.85
N THR A 251 -7.66 -3.65 3.40
CA THR A 251 -7.69 -4.01 1.99
C THR A 251 -9.13 -4.23 1.55
N GLU A 252 -9.44 -3.75 0.36
CA GLU A 252 -10.63 -4.19 -0.36
C GLU A 252 -10.13 -5.13 -1.45
N ALA A 253 -10.49 -6.41 -1.36
CA ALA A 253 -10.18 -7.39 -2.38
C ALA A 253 -10.57 -6.79 -3.75
N ALA A 254 -9.60 -6.68 -4.64
CA ALA A 254 -9.89 -6.29 -6.01
C ALA A 254 -10.97 -7.24 -6.50
N THR A 255 -12.15 -6.72 -6.86
CA THR A 255 -13.09 -7.53 -7.62
C THR A 255 -12.31 -8.02 -8.83
N PRO A 256 -12.25 -9.34 -9.10
CA PRO A 256 -11.32 -9.90 -10.07
C PRO A 256 -11.58 -9.22 -11.41
N THR A 257 -10.70 -8.28 -11.73
CA THR A 257 -10.67 -7.63 -13.02
C THR A 257 -9.60 -8.39 -13.81
N PRO A 258 -9.96 -9.01 -14.94
CA PRO A 258 -9.01 -9.76 -15.76
C PRO A 258 -7.75 -8.94 -16.04
N PRO A 259 -6.54 -9.55 -15.93
CA PRO A 259 -5.27 -8.85 -16.04
C PRO A 259 -5.08 -8.20 -17.42
N ALA A 260 -4.42 -7.05 -17.41
CA ALA A 260 -4.11 -6.23 -18.58
C ALA A 260 -3.02 -6.86 -19.47
N THR A 261 -3.35 -7.87 -20.29
CA THR A 261 -2.48 -8.29 -21.41
C THR A 261 -3.31 -8.85 -22.58
N GLY A 262 -3.60 -8.00 -23.57
CA GLY A 262 -4.17 -8.41 -24.86
C GLY A 262 -5.61 -7.96 -25.14
N GLY A 263 -6.14 -8.47 -26.25
CA GLY A 263 -7.47 -8.16 -26.77
C GLY A 263 -7.57 -6.81 -27.48
N CYS A 264 -8.79 -6.44 -27.85
CA CYS A 264 -9.14 -5.15 -28.44
C CYS A 264 -10.57 -4.79 -28.01
N THR A 265 -10.90 -3.51 -27.95
CA THR A 265 -12.21 -3.05 -27.52
C THR A 265 -13.16 -2.91 -28.70
N ARG A 266 -14.46 -3.00 -28.38
CA ARG A 266 -15.57 -2.79 -29.30
C ARG A 266 -16.57 -1.81 -28.70
N THR A 267 -17.18 -1.00 -29.55
CA THR A 267 -18.15 0.01 -29.12
C THR A 267 -19.46 -0.60 -28.59
N GLN A 268 -20.25 0.19 -27.86
CA GLN A 268 -21.61 -0.19 -27.47
C GLN A 268 -22.50 -0.61 -28.66
N GLY A 269 -22.25 -0.08 -29.86
CA GLY A 269 -23.00 -0.41 -31.07
C GLY A 269 -22.73 -1.84 -31.56
N TYR A 270 -21.48 -2.29 -31.47
CA TYR A 270 -21.12 -3.69 -31.72
C TYR A 270 -21.90 -4.59 -30.75
N TRP A 271 -21.73 -4.38 -29.44
CA TRP A 271 -22.33 -5.24 -28.43
C TRP A 271 -23.84 -5.34 -28.55
N LYS A 272 -24.51 -4.21 -28.85
CA LYS A 272 -25.96 -4.18 -29.09
C LYS A 272 -26.41 -5.00 -30.29
N THR A 273 -25.61 -5.05 -31.36
CA THR A 273 -25.96 -5.77 -32.60
C THR A 273 -25.55 -7.25 -32.58
N HIS A 274 -24.75 -7.66 -31.59
CA HIS A 274 -24.18 -9.01 -31.44
C HIS A 274 -24.79 -9.80 -30.27
N ALA A 275 -25.92 -9.33 -29.72
CA ALA A 275 -26.57 -9.92 -28.54
C ALA A 275 -27.59 -11.03 -28.83
N ASP A 276 -28.11 -11.12 -30.05
CA ASP A 276 -29.17 -12.08 -30.40
C ASP A 276 -28.58 -13.45 -30.78
N SER A 277 -28.77 -14.44 -29.90
CA SER A 277 -28.29 -15.82 -30.12
C SER A 277 -28.96 -16.52 -31.30
N ASN A 278 -30.11 -16.03 -31.78
CA ASN A 278 -30.74 -16.55 -33.00
C ASN A 278 -30.02 -16.06 -34.26
N ASN A 279 -29.25 -14.97 -34.18
CA ASN A 279 -28.46 -14.45 -35.28
C ASN A 279 -27.04 -15.02 -35.23
N GLN A 280 -26.90 -16.31 -35.57
CA GLN A 280 -25.62 -17.02 -35.53
C GLN A 280 -24.48 -16.36 -36.33
N LYS A 281 -24.80 -15.49 -37.31
CA LYS A 281 -23.79 -14.76 -38.09
C LYS A 281 -23.15 -13.59 -37.35
N LYS A 282 -23.85 -13.02 -36.35
CA LYS A 282 -23.40 -11.86 -35.58
C LYS A 282 -23.35 -12.13 -34.09
N TYR A 283 -23.82 -13.28 -33.61
CA TYR A 283 -23.85 -13.52 -32.18
C TYR A 283 -22.43 -13.59 -31.60
N ASP A 284 -22.19 -12.84 -30.53
CA ASP A 284 -20.98 -12.92 -29.73
C ASP A 284 -21.31 -13.61 -28.40
N ASN A 285 -20.70 -14.77 -28.17
CA ASN A 285 -21.01 -15.63 -27.03
C ASN A 285 -20.63 -15.02 -25.68
N THR A 286 -19.87 -13.92 -25.65
CA THR A 286 -19.64 -13.14 -24.43
C THR A 286 -20.96 -12.74 -23.75
N TRP A 287 -22.04 -12.58 -24.52
CA TRP A 287 -23.36 -12.29 -23.98
C TRP A 287 -23.96 -13.40 -23.11
N ASP A 288 -23.55 -14.65 -23.25
CA ASP A 288 -24.14 -15.80 -22.53
C ASP A 288 -24.16 -15.56 -21.00
N ALA A 289 -23.11 -14.95 -20.45
CA ALA A 289 -22.98 -14.68 -19.02
C ALA A 289 -23.70 -13.39 -18.56
N TYR A 290 -24.10 -12.51 -19.48
CA TYR A 290 -24.55 -11.15 -19.16
C TYR A 290 -25.97 -10.84 -19.64
N TYR A 291 -26.50 -11.55 -20.63
CA TYR A 291 -27.76 -11.20 -21.31
C TYR A 291 -28.93 -10.99 -20.33
N SER A 292 -29.11 -11.96 -19.42
CA SER A 292 -30.17 -11.93 -18.40
C SER A 292 -29.69 -11.41 -17.05
N LYS A 293 -28.42 -11.01 -16.92
CA LYS A 293 -27.85 -10.54 -15.66
C LYS A 293 -28.49 -9.22 -15.25
N PRO A 294 -29.04 -9.09 -14.03
CA PRO A 294 -29.56 -7.81 -13.54
C PRO A 294 -28.49 -6.72 -13.60
N PHE A 295 -28.87 -5.55 -14.12
CA PHE A 295 -28.02 -4.36 -14.11
C PHE A 295 -28.23 -3.61 -12.80
N PHE A 296 -27.48 -4.01 -11.77
CA PHE A 296 -27.52 -3.40 -10.43
C PHE A 296 -28.96 -3.21 -9.92
N MET A 297 -29.24 -2.10 -9.23
CA MET A 297 -30.56 -1.79 -8.67
C MET A 297 -31.50 -1.09 -9.68
N SER A 298 -31.21 -1.15 -10.98
CA SER A 298 -31.91 -0.35 -11.99
C SER A 298 -33.28 -0.91 -12.41
N GLY A 299 -33.50 -2.21 -12.20
CA GLY A 299 -34.64 -2.93 -12.76
C GLY A 299 -34.45 -3.37 -14.23
N TYR A 300 -33.33 -3.04 -14.86
CA TYR A 300 -32.93 -3.54 -16.18
C TYR A 300 -31.99 -4.74 -16.04
N THR A 301 -31.74 -5.42 -17.17
CA THR A 301 -30.58 -6.32 -17.34
C THR A 301 -29.48 -5.60 -18.11
N TYR A 302 -28.28 -6.18 -18.16
CA TYR A 302 -27.19 -5.67 -19.00
C TYR A 302 -27.63 -5.56 -20.47
N PHE A 303 -28.47 -6.49 -20.95
CA PHE A 303 -29.04 -6.39 -22.30
C PHE A 303 -30.14 -5.32 -22.40
N SER A 304 -31.14 -5.33 -21.52
CA SER A 304 -32.34 -4.50 -21.68
C SER A 304 -32.11 -3.01 -21.43
N ILE A 305 -30.94 -2.63 -20.87
CA ILE A 305 -30.54 -1.23 -20.71
C ILE A 305 -29.99 -0.59 -21.99
N LEU A 306 -29.24 -1.32 -22.84
CA LEU A 306 -28.67 -0.82 -24.10
C LEU A 306 -29.69 -0.30 -25.16
N PRO A 307 -30.91 -0.83 -25.27
CA PRO A 307 -31.93 -0.26 -26.16
C PRO A 307 -32.63 0.96 -25.57
N GLN A 308 -32.44 1.29 -24.28
CA GLN A 308 -33.10 2.46 -23.68
C GLN A 308 -32.54 3.75 -24.28
N SER A 309 -33.42 4.63 -24.72
CA SER A 309 -33.00 5.95 -25.18
C SER A 309 -32.54 6.79 -23.98
N PRO A 310 -31.32 7.37 -23.99
CA PRO A 310 -30.83 8.11 -22.84
C PRO A 310 -31.73 9.28 -22.44
N LYS A 311 -32.40 9.97 -23.39
CA LYS A 311 -33.32 11.11 -23.13
C LYS A 311 -32.78 12.14 -22.11
N GLY A 312 -31.46 12.37 -22.09
CA GLY A 312 -30.78 13.27 -21.14
C GLY A 312 -30.45 12.67 -19.75
N SER A 313 -30.74 11.38 -19.52
CA SER A 313 -30.39 10.66 -18.30
C SER A 313 -28.91 10.30 -18.26
N ALA A 314 -28.16 10.94 -17.35
CA ALA A 314 -26.75 10.64 -17.13
C ALA A 314 -26.53 9.19 -16.68
N TYR A 315 -27.50 8.61 -15.95
CA TYR A 315 -27.47 7.21 -15.54
C TYR A 315 -27.45 6.27 -16.75
N ILE A 316 -28.36 6.46 -17.71
CA ILE A 316 -28.44 5.61 -18.90
C ILE A 316 -27.22 5.82 -19.80
N VAL A 317 -26.73 7.05 -19.93
CA VAL A 317 -25.50 7.35 -20.67
C VAL A 317 -24.31 6.58 -20.11
N LEU A 318 -24.06 6.64 -18.79
CA LEU A 318 -23.00 5.86 -18.18
C LEU A 318 -23.24 4.35 -18.30
N ALA A 319 -24.49 3.91 -18.14
CA ALA A 319 -24.82 2.49 -18.16
C ALA A 319 -24.49 1.85 -19.51
N HIS A 320 -24.73 2.56 -20.61
CA HIS A 320 -24.37 2.08 -21.94
C HIS A 320 -22.87 1.83 -22.07
N GLN A 321 -22.06 2.80 -21.61
CA GLN A 321 -20.61 2.71 -21.68
C GLN A 321 -20.05 1.66 -20.73
N TYR A 322 -20.66 1.52 -19.56
CA TYR A 322 -20.31 0.50 -18.58
C TYR A 322 -20.57 -0.91 -19.12
N VAL A 323 -21.75 -1.17 -19.69
CA VAL A 323 -22.08 -2.49 -20.26
C VAL A 323 -21.10 -2.86 -21.36
N ALA A 324 -20.78 -1.93 -22.26
CA ALA A 324 -19.78 -2.17 -23.30
C ALA A 324 -18.37 -2.45 -22.72
N ALA A 325 -17.97 -1.70 -21.69
CA ALA A 325 -16.68 -1.89 -21.03
C ALA A 325 -16.60 -3.26 -20.34
N THR A 326 -17.66 -3.68 -19.63
CA THR A 326 -17.75 -5.00 -19.00
C THR A 326 -17.65 -6.12 -20.04
N LEU A 327 -18.35 -5.99 -21.18
CA LEU A 327 -18.32 -7.01 -22.23
C LEU A 327 -16.96 -7.05 -22.95
N ASN A 328 -16.31 -5.90 -23.16
CA ASN A 328 -14.94 -5.86 -23.69
C ASN A 328 -13.98 -6.64 -22.77
N VAL A 329 -14.04 -6.40 -21.47
CA VAL A 329 -13.21 -7.11 -20.48
C VAL A 329 -13.54 -8.61 -20.45
N ALA A 330 -14.82 -8.96 -20.48
CA ALA A 330 -15.25 -10.36 -20.53
C ALA A 330 -14.81 -11.08 -21.83
N ALA A 331 -14.68 -10.34 -22.94
CA ALA A 331 -14.14 -10.83 -24.21
C ALA A 331 -12.59 -10.82 -24.27
N GLY A 332 -11.92 -10.50 -23.17
CA GLY A 332 -10.45 -10.55 -23.05
C GLY A 332 -9.72 -9.25 -23.38
N ALA A 333 -10.41 -8.10 -23.51
CA ALA A 333 -9.75 -6.81 -23.64
C ALA A 333 -9.20 -6.35 -22.28
N GLY A 334 -7.90 -6.06 -22.21
CA GLY A 334 -7.29 -5.52 -20.99
C GLY A 334 -7.83 -4.12 -20.63
N MET A 335 -7.93 -3.83 -19.33
CA MET A 335 -8.32 -2.50 -18.82
C MET A 335 -7.36 -2.06 -17.72
N SER A 336 -6.80 -0.86 -17.83
CA SER A 336 -5.84 -0.31 -16.87
C SER A 336 -5.90 1.23 -16.83
N GLY A 337 -5.19 1.83 -15.88
CA GLY A 337 -5.09 3.29 -15.71
C GLY A 337 -6.45 3.96 -15.55
N GLU A 338 -6.63 5.12 -16.19
CA GLU A 338 -7.84 5.94 -16.11
C GLU A 338 -9.13 5.16 -16.49
N ALA A 339 -9.04 4.18 -17.39
CA ALA A 339 -10.20 3.37 -17.77
C ALA A 339 -10.66 2.46 -16.62
N LEU A 340 -9.71 1.84 -15.91
CA LEU A 340 -9.98 0.98 -14.76
C LEU A 340 -10.53 1.78 -13.59
N GLU A 341 -9.94 2.95 -13.30
CA GLU A 341 -10.44 3.86 -12.27
C GLU A 341 -11.89 4.29 -12.55
N ALA A 342 -12.18 4.68 -13.80
CA ALA A 342 -13.53 5.06 -14.20
C ALA A 342 -14.52 3.90 -14.11
N TYR A 343 -14.10 2.69 -14.46
CA TYR A 343 -14.92 1.48 -14.36
C TYR A 343 -15.26 1.14 -12.89
N ASN A 344 -14.26 1.19 -12.01
CA ASN A 344 -14.44 0.95 -10.58
C ASN A 344 -15.36 2.01 -9.97
N LYS A 345 -15.13 3.29 -10.28
CA LYS A 345 -15.98 4.37 -9.78
C LYS A 345 -17.42 4.29 -10.29
N ALA A 346 -17.62 3.90 -11.55
CA ALA A 346 -18.94 3.66 -12.09
C ALA A 346 -19.65 2.49 -11.37
N THR A 347 -18.92 1.42 -11.04
CA THR A 347 -19.42 0.28 -10.27
C THR A 347 -19.94 0.72 -8.89
N GLU A 348 -19.16 1.52 -8.15
CA GLU A 348 -19.59 2.11 -6.86
C GLU A 348 -20.89 2.91 -7.01
N LEU A 349 -20.97 3.77 -8.03
CA LEU A 349 -22.16 4.61 -8.26
C LEU A 349 -23.39 3.78 -8.61
N PHE A 350 -23.26 2.72 -9.42
CA PHE A 350 -24.38 1.86 -9.76
C PHE A 350 -24.87 0.99 -8.60
N ASN A 351 -23.98 0.62 -7.68
CA ASN A 351 -24.36 -0.03 -6.42
C ASN A 351 -25.13 0.92 -5.49
N LYS A 352 -24.85 2.23 -5.55
CA LYS A 352 -25.42 3.22 -4.65
C LYS A 352 -26.73 3.85 -5.15
N TYR A 353 -26.86 4.08 -6.46
CA TYR A 353 -27.94 4.90 -7.03
C TYR A 353 -28.82 4.12 -8.01
N LYS A 354 -30.13 4.36 -7.93
CA LYS A 354 -31.13 3.95 -8.92
C LYS A 354 -31.30 5.02 -10.02
N PRO A 355 -31.81 4.66 -11.21
CA PRO A 355 -32.08 5.62 -12.28
C PRO A 355 -32.94 6.83 -11.83
N SER A 356 -33.92 6.61 -10.95
CA SER A 356 -34.81 7.65 -10.45
C SER A 356 -34.13 8.66 -9.51
N GLN A 357 -32.94 8.37 -9.00
CA GLN A 357 -32.21 9.23 -8.07
C GLN A 357 -31.21 10.15 -8.79
N VAL A 358 -30.76 9.79 -9.99
CA VAL A 358 -29.86 10.63 -10.81
C VAL A 358 -30.68 11.59 -11.67
N THR A 359 -31.35 12.53 -11.01
CA THR A 359 -32.26 13.47 -11.66
C THR A 359 -31.55 14.71 -12.17
N LYS A 360 -32.20 15.47 -13.07
CA LYS A 360 -31.68 16.75 -13.61
C LYS A 360 -31.30 17.78 -12.54
N HIS A 361 -31.86 17.68 -11.34
CA HIS A 361 -31.63 18.60 -10.22
C HIS A 361 -30.35 18.28 -9.43
N GLU A 362 -29.84 17.05 -9.53
CA GLU A 362 -28.60 16.60 -8.87
C GLU A 362 -27.37 16.92 -9.75
N LYS A 363 -27.04 18.21 -9.89
CA LYS A 363 -26.03 18.67 -10.86
C LYS A 363 -24.67 17.98 -10.68
N ALA A 364 -24.12 17.98 -9.46
CA ALA A 364 -22.82 17.37 -9.18
C ALA A 364 -22.80 15.85 -9.43
N LEU A 365 -23.88 15.15 -9.06
CA LEU A 365 -24.00 13.71 -9.31
C LEU A 365 -24.09 13.42 -10.80
N ARG A 366 -24.86 14.21 -11.56
CA ARG A 366 -24.94 14.08 -13.03
C ARG A 366 -23.61 14.33 -13.71
N GLU A 367 -22.84 15.30 -13.23
CA GLU A 367 -21.50 15.58 -13.73
C GLU A 367 -20.56 14.40 -13.49
N GLN A 368 -20.59 13.76 -12.32
CA GLN A 368 -19.82 12.54 -12.05
C GLN A 368 -20.19 11.41 -13.04
N PHE A 369 -21.48 11.11 -13.20
CA PHE A 369 -21.95 10.09 -14.14
C PHE A 369 -21.51 10.38 -15.59
N THR A 370 -21.60 11.64 -16.01
CA THR A 370 -21.25 12.06 -17.39
C THR A 370 -19.74 12.01 -17.63
N SER A 371 -18.93 12.40 -16.62
CA SER A 371 -17.47 12.33 -16.69
C SER A 371 -16.99 10.89 -16.84
N LEU A 372 -17.49 9.98 -15.99
CA LEU A 372 -17.17 8.56 -16.07
C LEU A 372 -17.60 7.94 -17.40
N ALA A 373 -18.76 8.36 -17.93
CA ALA A 373 -19.24 7.87 -19.22
C ALA A 373 -18.29 8.29 -20.36
N THR A 374 -17.73 9.49 -20.27
CA THR A 374 -16.75 10.00 -21.24
C THR A 374 -15.46 9.18 -21.19
N THR A 375 -14.95 8.84 -20.00
CA THR A 375 -13.73 8.02 -19.88
C THR A 375 -13.96 6.59 -20.39
N LEU A 376 -15.07 5.96 -20.02
CA LEU A 376 -15.41 4.62 -20.53
C LEU A 376 -15.70 4.62 -22.03
N ASP A 377 -16.21 5.72 -22.60
CA ASP A 377 -16.31 5.88 -24.05
C ASP A 377 -14.96 5.89 -24.74
N LYS A 378 -13.97 6.62 -24.22
CA LYS A 378 -12.61 6.55 -24.75
C LYS A 378 -12.07 5.12 -24.74
N TYR A 379 -12.29 4.37 -23.66
CA TYR A 379 -11.88 2.96 -23.56
C TYR A 379 -12.58 2.09 -24.62
N ASN A 380 -13.90 2.17 -24.72
CA ASN A 380 -14.70 1.35 -25.64
C ASN A 380 -14.44 1.66 -27.12
N ASN A 381 -13.97 2.87 -27.44
CA ASN A 381 -13.51 3.26 -28.77
C ASN A 381 -12.01 3.01 -29.00
N GLY A 382 -11.32 2.39 -28.04
CA GLY A 382 -9.90 2.04 -28.15
C GLY A 382 -8.95 3.23 -28.12
N VAL A 383 -9.42 4.40 -27.67
CA VAL A 383 -8.60 5.62 -27.51
C VAL A 383 -7.66 5.48 -26.31
N ILE A 384 -8.13 4.81 -25.25
CA ILE A 384 -7.32 4.40 -24.10
C ILE A 384 -7.47 2.89 -23.90
N GLY A 385 -6.47 2.22 -23.33
CA GLY A 385 -6.44 0.76 -23.21
C GLY A 385 -5.84 0.07 -24.44
N PRO A 386 -6.29 -1.14 -24.81
CA PRO A 386 -5.57 -2.03 -25.72
C PRO A 386 -5.77 -1.72 -27.22
N GLY A 387 -6.50 -0.65 -27.57
CA GLY A 387 -6.89 -0.33 -28.95
C GLY A 387 -8.21 -0.96 -29.37
N HIS A 388 -8.76 -0.51 -30.50
CA HIS A 388 -10.04 -0.97 -31.04
C HIS A 388 -9.86 -2.17 -31.99
N CYS A 389 -10.85 -3.07 -32.06
CA CYS A 389 -10.82 -4.18 -33.03
C CYS A 389 -11.10 -3.69 -34.46
N ASP A 390 -10.43 -4.27 -35.45
CA ASP A 390 -10.68 -3.98 -36.87
C ASP A 390 -12.02 -4.53 -37.40
#